data_AF-A0AAP3E0F0-F1
#
_entry.id   AF-A0AAP3E0F0-F1
#
_cell.length_a   1.000
_cell.length_b   1.000
_cell.length_c   1.000
_cell.angle_alpha   90.00
_cell.angle_beta   90.00
_cell.angle_gamma   90.00
#
_symmetry.space_group_name_H-M   'P 1'
#
loop_
_entity.id
_entity.type
_entity.pdbx_description
1 polymer ?
#
loop_
_entity_poly.entity_id
_entity_poly.type
_entity_poly.pdbx_seq_one_letter_code
_entity_poly.pdbx_strand_id
1 'polypeptide(L)'
;MVSVTSTTVAALGVAGIAALFAIVYWDARRIEMGRPRLWAAVASGAAAVGLALYLFVPTAPMTGVIMTSNTGLVLYTFEREVSTEEDDPADPGWLPNDSAGGGKTLESTGSSGESSEPSSDAGKERV
;
A
#
# COMPACT_ATOMS: atom_id res chain seq x y z
N MET A 1 -17.79 -26.88 -31.34
CA MET A 1 -17.71 -27.97 -30.33
C MET A 1 -17.03 -27.38 -29.10
N VAL A 2 -17.64 -27.52 -27.92
CA VAL A 2 -16.99 -27.08 -26.66
C VAL A 2 -16.01 -28.18 -26.28
N SER A 3 -14.72 -27.84 -26.19
CA SER A 3 -13.68 -28.79 -25.82
C SER A 3 -13.70 -29.03 -24.30
N VAL A 4 -13.35 -30.25 -23.85
CA VAL A 4 -13.26 -30.59 -22.41
C VAL A 4 -12.40 -29.56 -21.65
N THR A 5 -11.31 -29.10 -22.27
CA THR A 5 -10.46 -28.02 -21.76
C THR A 5 -11.24 -26.73 -21.48
N SER A 6 -12.08 -26.28 -22.42
CA SER A 6 -12.89 -25.06 -22.25
C SER A 6 -13.90 -25.20 -21.12
N THR A 7 -14.51 -26.38 -20.98
CA THR A 7 -15.43 -26.68 -19.87
C THR A 7 -14.73 -26.65 -18.52
N THR A 8 -13.55 -27.29 -18.41
CA THR A 8 -12.76 -27.29 -17.17
C THR A 8 -12.29 -25.88 -16.81
N VAL A 9 -11.81 -25.11 -17.78
CA VAL A 9 -11.38 -23.72 -17.55
C VAL A 9 -12.56 -22.84 -17.12
N ALA A 10 -13.74 -23.00 -17.73
CA ALA A 10 -14.93 -22.28 -17.31
C ALA A 10 -15.34 -22.64 -15.87
N ALA A 11 -15.35 -23.93 -15.52
CA ALA A 11 -15.70 -24.38 -14.18
C ALA A 11 -14.72 -23.84 -13.12
N LEU A 12 -13.42 -23.96 -13.36
CA LEU A 12 -12.37 -23.43 -12.47
C LEU A 12 -12.41 -21.91 -12.40
N GLY A 13 -12.66 -21.23 -13.52
CA GLY A 13 -12.79 -19.78 -13.57
C GLY A 13 -13.96 -19.29 -12.73
N VAL A 14 -15.14 -19.90 -12.87
CA VAL A 14 -16.32 -19.56 -12.07
C VAL A 14 -16.08 -19.82 -10.57
N ALA A 15 -15.50 -20.98 -10.24
CA ALA A 15 -15.13 -21.29 -8.85
C ALA A 15 -14.12 -20.27 -8.29
N GLY A 16 -13.13 -19.88 -9.09
CA GLY A 16 -12.14 -18.85 -8.74
C GLY A 16 -12.76 -17.48 -8.52
N ILE A 17 -13.73 -17.06 -9.35
CA ILE A 17 -14.47 -15.80 -9.18
C ILE A 17 -15.27 -15.82 -7.87
N ALA A 18 -15.95 -16.93 -7.57
CA ALA A 18 -16.70 -17.07 -6.32
C ALA A 18 -15.78 -17.06 -5.09
N ALA A 19 -14.64 -17.74 -5.16
CA ALA A 19 -13.63 -17.73 -4.11
C ALA A 19 -13.05 -16.32 -3.91
N LEU A 20 -12.72 -15.62 -4.99
CA LEU A 20 -12.22 -14.26 -4.95
C LEU A 20 -13.23 -13.30 -4.32
N PHE A 21 -14.51 -13.39 -4.70
CA PHE A 21 -15.57 -12.61 -4.08
C PHE A 21 -15.65 -12.88 -2.57
N ALA A 22 -15.64 -14.15 -2.15
CA ALA A 22 -15.72 -14.53 -0.75
C ALA A 22 -14.51 -14.02 0.06
N ILE A 23 -13.30 -14.13 -0.49
CA ILE A 23 -12.06 -13.67 0.15
C ILE A 23 -12.07 -12.15 0.31
N VAL A 24 -12.37 -11.40 -0.76
CA VAL A 24 -12.40 -9.93 -0.71
C VAL A 24 -13.51 -9.43 0.21
N TYR A 25 -14.69 -10.06 0.16
CA TYR A 25 -15.78 -9.72 1.08
C TYR A 25 -15.41 -9.97 2.54
N TRP A 26 -14.74 -11.09 2.82
CA TRP A 26 -14.29 -11.44 4.17
C TRP A 26 -13.20 -10.47 4.66
N ASP A 27 -12.20 -10.19 3.82
CA ASP A 27 -11.12 -9.26 4.13
C ASP A 27 -11.66 -7.84 4.39
N ALA A 28 -12.49 -7.32 3.49
CA ALA A 28 -13.11 -6.00 3.63
C ALA A 28 -13.97 -5.88 4.90
N ARG A 29 -14.66 -6.96 5.31
CA ARG A 29 -15.38 -6.97 6.60
C ARG A 29 -14.45 -6.99 7.81
N ARG A 30 -13.28 -7.62 7.69
CA ARG A 30 -12.32 -7.76 8.79
C ARG A 30 -11.60 -6.44 9.09
N ILE A 31 -11.31 -5.65 8.06
CA ILE A 31 -10.68 -4.33 8.19
C ILE A 31 -11.69 -3.20 8.30
N GLU A 32 -12.97 -3.52 8.56
CA GLU A 32 -14.07 -2.56 8.76
C GLU A 32 -14.27 -1.57 7.59
N MET A 33 -13.91 -1.99 6.38
CA MET A 33 -13.97 -1.20 5.17
C MET A 33 -15.40 -0.80 4.81
N GLY A 34 -15.57 0.42 4.32
CA GLY A 34 -16.85 0.87 3.78
C GLY A 34 -17.30 0.00 2.60
N ARG A 35 -18.57 -0.45 2.61
CA ARG A 35 -19.24 -1.11 1.47
C ARG A 35 -18.52 -2.39 0.98
N PRO A 36 -18.30 -3.40 1.86
CA PRO A 36 -17.50 -4.60 1.54
C PRO A 36 -18.05 -5.42 0.36
N ARG A 37 -19.38 -5.41 0.14
CA ARG A 37 -19.99 -6.10 -1.00
C ARG A 37 -19.64 -5.46 -2.34
N LEU A 38 -19.50 -4.14 -2.38
CA LEU A 38 -19.18 -3.42 -3.61
C LEU A 38 -17.75 -3.73 -4.04
N TRP A 39 -16.81 -3.67 -3.10
CA TRP A 39 -15.41 -4.02 -3.35
C TRP A 39 -15.23 -5.47 -3.78
N ALA A 40 -15.92 -6.41 -3.13
CA ALA A 40 -15.94 -7.81 -3.57
C ALA A 40 -16.48 -7.94 -5.00
N ALA A 41 -17.56 -7.23 -5.35
CA ALA A 41 -18.13 -7.26 -6.70
C ALA A 41 -17.23 -6.61 -7.75
N VAL A 42 -16.52 -5.53 -7.44
CA VAL A 42 -15.56 -4.90 -8.34
C VAL A 42 -14.38 -5.84 -8.62
N ALA A 43 -13.80 -6.42 -7.57
CA ALA A 43 -12.68 -7.36 -7.68
C ALA A 43 -13.06 -8.61 -8.49
N SER A 44 -14.14 -9.29 -8.10
CA SER A 44 -14.60 -10.49 -8.79
C SER A 44 -15.18 -10.20 -10.17
N GLY A 45 -15.78 -9.03 -10.35
CA GLY A 45 -16.36 -8.58 -11.62
C GLY A 45 -15.30 -8.38 -12.69
N ALA A 46 -14.18 -7.75 -12.36
CA ALA A 46 -13.04 -7.62 -13.28
C ALA A 46 -12.49 -8.99 -13.71
N ALA A 47 -12.34 -9.93 -12.76
CA ALA A 47 -11.96 -11.31 -13.04
C ALA A 47 -13.00 -12.02 -13.94
N ALA A 48 -14.29 -11.80 -13.71
CA ALA A 48 -15.36 -12.36 -14.54
C ALA A 48 -15.32 -11.81 -15.98
N VAL A 49 -15.04 -10.52 -16.16
CA VAL A 49 -14.86 -9.92 -17.50
C VAL A 49 -13.64 -10.51 -18.19
N GLY A 50 -12.51 -10.66 -17.49
CA GLY A 50 -11.34 -11.32 -18.05
C GLY A 50 -11.60 -12.78 -18.46
N LEU A 51 -12.29 -13.55 -17.62
CA LEU A 51 -12.72 -14.91 -17.96
C LEU A 51 -13.66 -14.92 -19.18
N ALA A 52 -14.58 -13.97 -19.27
CA ALA A 52 -15.47 -13.85 -20.42
C ALA A 52 -14.68 -13.52 -21.70
N LEU A 53 -13.72 -12.60 -21.65
CA LEU A 53 -12.84 -12.31 -22.79
C LEU A 53 -12.10 -13.58 -23.24
N TYR A 54 -11.54 -14.35 -22.30
CA TYR A 54 -10.85 -15.60 -22.61
C TYR A 54 -11.75 -16.63 -23.30
N LEU A 55 -13.00 -16.78 -22.85
CA LEU A 55 -13.90 -17.82 -23.35
C LEU A 55 -14.62 -17.42 -24.65
N PHE A 56 -14.92 -16.13 -24.83
CA PHE A 56 -15.79 -15.66 -25.91
C PHE A 56 -15.09 -14.85 -26.98
N VAL A 57 -13.84 -14.40 -26.77
CA VAL A 57 -13.09 -13.59 -27.74
C VAL A 57 -11.81 -14.32 -28.16
N PRO A 58 -11.85 -15.14 -29.22
CA PRO A 58 -10.72 -15.98 -29.63
C PRO A 58 -9.45 -15.21 -30.02
N THR A 59 -9.60 -13.94 -30.40
CA THR A 59 -8.52 -13.05 -30.83
C THR A 59 -8.06 -12.11 -29.71
N ALA A 60 -8.63 -12.21 -28.50
CA ALA A 60 -8.23 -11.38 -27.38
C ALA A 60 -6.76 -11.67 -27.01
N PRO A 61 -5.90 -10.64 -26.92
CA PRO A 61 -4.55 -10.83 -26.42
C PRO A 61 -4.58 -11.34 -24.98
N MET A 62 -3.81 -12.40 -24.68
CA MET A 62 -3.72 -12.95 -23.32
C MET A 62 -3.28 -11.89 -22.29
N THR A 63 -2.41 -10.97 -22.70
CA THR A 63 -2.01 -9.83 -21.87
C THR A 63 -3.21 -8.97 -21.47
N GLY A 64 -4.13 -8.69 -22.40
CA GLY A 64 -5.34 -7.93 -22.12
C GLY A 64 -6.26 -8.65 -21.14
N VAL A 65 -6.46 -9.96 -21.34
CA VAL A 65 -7.25 -10.82 -20.42
C VAL A 65 -6.71 -10.77 -18.99
N ILE A 66 -5.39 -10.90 -18.81
CA ILE A 66 -4.74 -10.90 -17.49
C ILE A 66 -4.86 -9.51 -16.85
N MET A 67 -4.58 -8.45 -17.60
CA MET A 67 -4.68 -7.08 -17.10
C MET A 67 -6.11 -6.74 -16.65
N THR A 68 -7.11 -7.07 -17.47
CA THR A 68 -8.51 -6.89 -17.12
C THR A 68 -8.89 -7.69 -15.87
N SER A 69 -8.47 -8.96 -15.80
CA SER A 69 -8.74 -9.80 -14.63
C SER A 69 -8.19 -9.21 -13.33
N ASN A 70 -6.97 -8.69 -13.38
CA ASN A 70 -6.27 -8.16 -12.20
C ASN A 70 -6.70 -6.75 -11.82
N THR A 71 -7.36 -6.02 -12.71
CA THR A 71 -7.72 -4.60 -12.49
C THR A 71 -8.53 -4.41 -11.22
N GLY A 72 -9.51 -5.29 -10.96
CA GLY A 72 -10.35 -5.20 -9.77
C GLY A 72 -9.59 -5.45 -8.46
N LEU A 73 -8.55 -6.30 -8.48
CA LEU A 73 -7.67 -6.53 -7.34
C LEU A 73 -6.80 -5.31 -7.04
N VAL A 74 -6.21 -4.70 -8.08
CA VAL A 74 -5.37 -3.49 -7.94
C VAL A 74 -6.18 -2.34 -7.34
N LEU A 75 -7.40 -2.12 -7.83
CA LEU A 75 -8.30 -1.11 -7.27
C LEU A 75 -8.66 -1.42 -5.81
N TYR A 76 -8.94 -2.69 -5.50
CA TYR A 76 -9.21 -3.11 -4.12
C TYR A 76 -8.02 -2.85 -3.20
N THR A 77 -6.79 -3.15 -3.63
CA THR A 77 -5.60 -2.95 -2.79
C THR A 77 -5.35 -1.48 -2.50
N PHE A 78 -5.57 -0.57 -3.46
CA PHE A 78 -5.43 0.86 -3.20
C PHE A 78 -6.45 1.37 -2.18
N GLU A 79 -7.72 1.01 -2.34
CA GLU A 79 -8.72 1.41 -1.35
C GLU A 79 -8.44 0.78 0.01
N ARG A 80 -7.98 -0.47 0.04
CA ARG A 80 -7.61 -1.17 1.28
C ARG A 80 -6.49 -0.42 2.00
N GLU A 81 -5.48 0.06 1.29
CA GLU A 81 -4.40 0.87 1.86
C GLU A 81 -4.96 2.19 2.44
N VAL A 82 -5.74 2.94 1.64
CA VAL A 82 -6.37 4.19 2.08
C VAL A 82 -7.31 4.00 3.28
N SER A 83 -8.04 2.89 3.33
CA SER A 83 -9.00 2.58 4.41
C SER A 83 -8.33 2.13 5.71
N THR A 84 -7.06 1.68 5.64
CA THR A 84 -6.32 1.18 6.80
C THR A 84 -5.33 2.22 7.34
N GLU A 85 -5.07 3.28 6.58
CA GLU A 85 -4.21 4.38 7.03
C GLU A 85 -4.86 5.04 8.25
N GLU A 86 -4.14 5.04 9.37
CA GLU A 86 -4.58 5.72 10.59
C GLU A 86 -4.61 7.23 10.29
N ASP A 87 -5.64 7.93 10.77
CA ASP A 87 -5.76 9.40 10.71
C ASP A 87 -4.71 10.06 11.62
N ASP A 88 -3.42 9.76 11.43
CA ASP A 88 -2.37 10.57 12.05
C ASP A 88 -2.43 11.93 11.35
N PRO A 89 -2.72 13.02 12.08
CA PRO A 89 -2.90 14.33 11.46
C PRO A 89 -1.65 14.66 10.65
N ALA A 90 -1.83 14.86 9.34
CA ALA A 90 -0.75 15.27 8.45
C ALA A 90 -0.05 16.48 9.05
N ASP A 91 1.15 16.29 9.62
CA ASP A 91 1.91 17.35 10.25
C ASP A 91 2.37 18.30 9.13
N PRO A 92 1.80 19.53 9.05
CA PRO A 92 2.09 20.45 7.96
C PRO A 92 3.55 20.93 7.94
N GLY A 93 4.39 20.51 8.90
CA GLY A 93 5.81 20.81 8.99
C GLY A 93 6.77 19.84 8.29
N TRP A 94 6.32 18.66 7.80
CA TRP A 94 7.24 17.67 7.22
C TRP A 94 6.89 17.28 5.78
N LEU A 95 7.81 17.60 4.86
CA LEU A 95 7.85 17.03 3.51
C LEU A 95 8.82 15.82 3.52
N PRO A 96 8.45 14.67 2.91
CA PRO A 96 9.38 13.56 2.65
C PRO A 96 10.41 13.88 1.55
N ASN A 97 11.18 14.96 1.69
CA ASN A 97 12.21 15.35 0.72
C ASN A 97 13.50 15.78 1.44
N ASP A 98 14.20 14.82 2.05
CA ASP A 98 15.65 14.90 2.26
C ASP A 98 16.29 13.59 1.80
N SER A 99 16.19 13.36 0.50
CA SER A 99 17.05 12.42 -0.22
C SER A 99 17.25 12.92 -1.65
N ALA A 100 17.86 14.11 -1.78
CA ALA A 100 18.48 14.56 -3.01
C ALA A 100 19.96 14.84 -2.69
N GLY A 101 20.84 13.97 -3.20
CA GLY A 101 22.25 13.96 -2.84
C GLY A 101 23.10 15.08 -3.45
N GLY A 102 24.37 15.08 -3.04
CA GLY A 102 25.45 15.65 -3.84
C GLY A 102 26.29 16.74 -3.17
N GLY A 103 27.28 16.31 -2.38
CA GLY A 103 28.62 16.89 -2.50
C GLY A 103 29.11 17.81 -1.38
N LYS A 104 30.38 17.55 -1.02
CA LYS A 104 31.40 18.44 -0.43
C LYS A 104 31.55 18.38 1.10
N THR A 105 32.46 17.49 1.52
CA THR A 105 33.78 17.86 2.06
C THR A 105 33.86 19.07 3.01
N LEU A 106 34.19 18.74 4.27
CA LEU A 106 35.03 19.46 5.26
C LEU A 106 34.59 20.86 5.75
N GLU A 107 34.35 20.98 7.05
CA GLU A 107 34.92 22.02 7.94
C GLU A 107 34.70 21.57 9.41
N SER A 108 35.73 21.03 10.09
CA SER A 108 36.66 21.76 10.97
C SER A 108 36.02 22.34 12.23
N THR A 109 35.65 21.50 13.19
CA THR A 109 35.58 21.89 14.61
C THR A 109 36.95 21.65 15.25
N GLY A 110 37.73 22.72 15.37
CA GLY A 110 38.95 22.75 16.16
C GLY A 110 39.29 24.17 16.59
N SER A 111 39.60 24.30 17.87
CA SER A 111 40.33 25.41 18.52
C SER A 111 39.47 26.62 18.94
N SER A 112 39.59 27.24 20.12
CA SER A 112 40.33 27.03 21.38
C SER A 112 39.93 28.17 22.35
N GLY A 113 40.16 27.98 23.65
CA GLY A 113 40.31 29.07 24.64
C GLY A 113 39.00 29.52 25.30
N GLU A 114 38.92 29.88 26.57
CA GLU A 114 39.97 30.25 27.51
C GLU A 114 39.40 30.26 28.95
N SER A 115 40.28 29.99 29.89
CA SER A 115 40.19 30.05 31.35
C SER A 115 39.57 31.33 31.93
N SER A 116 38.84 31.20 33.04
CA SER A 116 38.78 32.18 34.16
C SER A 116 38.02 31.62 35.37
N GLU A 117 38.74 31.21 36.42
CA GLU A 117 38.29 31.45 37.81
C GLU A 117 38.92 32.78 38.27
N PRO A 118 38.20 33.60 39.04
CA PRO A 118 38.57 33.68 40.46
C PRO A 118 37.41 33.93 41.45
N SER A 119 37.48 33.20 42.57
CA SER A 119 37.42 33.69 43.97
C SER A 119 36.70 35.01 44.30
N SER A 120 35.63 34.96 45.11
CA SER A 120 35.41 35.76 46.34
C SER A 120 34.09 35.32 47.01
N ASP A 121 34.14 34.66 48.16
CA ASP A 121 33.91 35.23 49.50
C ASP A 121 32.44 35.54 49.84
N ALA A 122 31.84 34.72 50.71
CA ALA A 122 30.80 35.13 51.66
C ALA A 122 30.50 34.00 52.66
N GLY A 123 31.18 34.04 53.80
CA GLY A 123 30.62 33.79 55.13
C GLY A 123 29.74 32.54 55.35
N LYS A 124 30.34 31.50 55.93
CA LYS A 124 29.63 30.62 56.88
C LYS A 124 30.50 30.41 58.11
N GLU A 125 30.34 31.32 59.07
CA GLU A 125 30.51 31.00 60.48
C GLU A 125 29.55 29.86 60.84
N ARG A 126 30.08 28.79 61.47
CA ARG A 126 29.43 28.07 62.56
C ARG A 126 30.41 27.05 63.15
N VAL A 127 30.63 27.25 64.46
CA VAL A 127 31.21 26.38 65.51
C VAL A 127 32.73 26.43 65.67
#